data_AF-A0A529MH01-F1
#
_entry.id   AF-A0A529MH01-F1
#
_cell.length_a   1.000
_cell.length_b   1.000
_cell.length_c   1.000
_cell.angle_alpha   90.00
_cell.angle_beta   90.00
_cell.angle_gamma   90.00
#
_symmetry.space_group_name_H-M   'P 1'
#
loop_
_entity.id
_entity.type
_entity.pdbx_description
1 polymer ?
#
loop_
_entity_poly.entity_id
_entity_poly.type
_entity_poly.pdbx_seq_one_letter_code
_entity_poly.pdbx_strand_id
1 'polypeptide(L)'
;MTVGRTLLNSVLVAAALAGSLQAGFADEWRTTSSLIGDSKYGDNFQHYDYVNADAPKGGTYNSVVLGTFDSFNPYIVQGSPAAG
;
A
#
# COMPACT_ATOMS: atom_id res chain seq x y z
N MET A 1 -32.66 48.36 17.11
CA MET A 1 -32.11 47.08 17.58
C MET A 1 -31.73 46.14 16.42
N THR A 2 -31.41 46.66 15.22
CA THR A 2 -31.31 45.86 13.99
C THR A 2 -29.86 45.48 13.64
N VAL A 3 -28.89 46.30 14.06
CA VAL A 3 -27.45 46.14 13.73
C VAL A 3 -26.81 44.91 14.42
N GLY A 4 -27.23 44.57 15.64
CA GLY A 4 -26.69 43.42 16.36
C GLY A 4 -27.10 42.06 15.77
N ARG A 5 -28.30 41.97 15.17
CA ARG A 5 -28.80 40.74 14.54
C ARG A 5 -28.11 40.48 13.19
N THR A 6 -27.88 41.52 12.40
CA THR A 6 -27.15 41.40 11.13
C THR A 6 -25.69 41.00 11.36
N LEU A 7 -25.00 41.59 12.35
CA LEU A 7 -23.63 41.19 12.69
C LEU A 7 -23.56 39.73 13.17
N LEU A 8 -24.49 39.29 14.02
CA LEU A 8 -24.56 37.91 14.50
C LEU A 8 -24.79 36.92 13.35
N ASN A 9 -25.69 37.25 12.42
CA ASN A 9 -25.97 36.42 11.25
C ASN A 9 -24.76 36.36 10.29
N SER A 10 -24.04 37.46 10.10
CA SER A 10 -22.82 37.48 9.27
C SER A 10 -21.72 36.59 9.86
N VAL A 11 -21.54 36.60 11.18
CA VAL A 11 -20.57 35.72 11.87
C VAL A 11 -20.98 34.25 11.74
N LEU A 12 -22.27 33.94 11.88
CA LEU A 12 -22.79 32.58 11.70
C LEU A 12 -22.58 32.05 10.27
N VAL A 13 -22.79 32.90 9.26
CA VAL A 13 -22.55 32.54 7.85
C VAL A 13 -21.07 32.33 7.57
N ALA A 14 -20.20 33.19 8.10
CA ALA A 14 -18.75 33.05 7.96
C ALA A 14 -18.22 31.76 8.64
N ALA A 15 -18.74 31.43 9.82
CA ALA A 15 -18.40 30.20 10.53
C ALA A 15 -18.90 28.94 9.79
N ALA A 16 -20.10 28.99 9.21
CA ALA A 16 -20.64 27.91 8.39
C ALA A 16 -19.83 27.69 7.10
N LEU A 17 -19.39 28.77 6.44
CA LEU A 17 -18.53 28.69 5.26
C LEU A 17 -17.14 28.11 5.61
N ALA A 18 -16.55 28.52 6.73
CA ALA A 18 -15.27 27.98 7.21
C ALA A 18 -15.39 26.49 7.57
N GLY A 19 -16.52 26.06 8.14
CA GLY A 19 -16.80 24.66 8.45
C GLY A 19 -16.92 23.78 7.19
N SER A 20 -17.42 24.33 6.06
CA SER A 20 -17.56 23.57 4.80
C SER A 20 -16.25 23.34 4.02
N LEU A 21 -15.13 23.93 4.46
CA LEU A 21 -13.81 23.75 3.87
C LEU A 21 -13.02 22.66 4.60
N GLN A 22 -13.63 21.49 4.79
CA GLN A 22 -12.87 20.30 5.15
C GLN A 22 -12.28 19.72 3.87
N ALA A 23 -11.07 20.17 3.54
CA ALA A 23 -10.26 19.49 2.54
C ALA A 23 -9.99 18.06 3.04
N GLY A 24 -10.47 17.06 2.30
CA GLY A 24 -10.06 15.69 2.51
C GLY A 24 -8.55 15.62 2.25
N PHE A 25 -7.76 15.37 3.29
CA PHE A 25 -6.35 15.07 3.09
C PHE A 25 -6.28 13.75 2.31
N ALA A 26 -5.59 13.77 1.16
CA ALA A 26 -5.19 12.53 0.52
C ALA A 26 -4.34 11.74 1.52
N ASP A 27 -4.60 10.44 1.61
CA ASP A 27 -3.77 9.57 2.44
C ASP A 27 -2.30 9.70 2.00
N GLU A 28 -1.41 9.74 2.97
CA GLU A 28 0.01 9.93 2.72
C GLU A 28 0.54 8.74 1.93
N TRP A 29 1.39 8.97 0.93
CA TRP A 29 2.01 7.90 0.16
C TRP A 29 2.76 6.94 1.11
N ARG A 30 2.32 5.67 1.15
CA ARG A 30 2.99 4.62 1.91
C ARG A 30 3.80 3.73 0.98
N THR A 31 5.03 3.44 1.37
CA THR A 31 5.93 2.51 0.68
C THR A 31 5.84 1.09 1.24
N THR A 32 5.16 0.92 2.37
CA THR A 32 5.05 -0.36 3.10
C THR A 32 3.64 -0.58 3.60
N SER A 33 3.23 -1.84 3.71
CA SER A 33 1.97 -2.24 4.33
C SER A 33 2.18 -3.51 5.15
N SER A 34 1.53 -3.58 6.31
CA SER A 34 1.64 -4.69 7.25
C SER A 34 0.37 -4.79 8.08
N LEU A 35 -0.03 -6.02 8.41
CA LEU A 35 -1.23 -6.29 9.19
C LEU A 35 -1.04 -6.03 10.69
N ILE A 36 0.20 -6.06 11.19
CA ILE A 36 0.50 -6.20 12.63
C ILE A 36 1.35 -5.06 13.21
N GLY A 37 1.79 -4.11 12.39
CA GLY A 37 2.63 -3.00 12.83
C GLY A 37 3.49 -2.44 11.72
N ASP A 38 4.44 -1.59 12.06
CA ASP A 38 5.28 -0.91 11.08
C ASP A 38 6.26 -1.85 10.39
N SER A 39 6.71 -1.45 9.20
CA SER A 39 7.77 -2.16 8.48
C SER A 39 9.06 -2.17 9.31
N LYS A 40 9.72 -3.33 9.37
CA LYS A 40 11.10 -3.45 9.88
C LYS A 40 12.08 -2.54 9.12
N TYR A 41 11.76 -2.25 7.86
CA TYR A 41 12.59 -1.45 6.96
C TYR A 41 12.01 -0.04 6.86
N GLY A 42 12.82 0.96 7.21
CA GLY A 42 12.46 2.38 7.05
C GLY A 42 12.57 2.86 5.61
N ASP A 43 12.53 4.19 5.44
CA ASP A 43 12.34 4.84 4.13
C ASP A 43 13.48 4.60 3.12
N ASN A 44 14.67 4.23 3.60
CA ASN A 44 15.86 4.00 2.77
C ASN A 44 16.10 2.52 2.47
N PHE A 45 15.06 1.73 2.22
CA PHE A 45 15.18 0.31 1.88
C PHE A 45 16.00 0.09 0.60
N GLN A 46 17.00 -0.79 0.68
CA GLN A 46 17.83 -1.20 -0.48
C GLN A 46 17.64 -2.68 -0.82
N HIS A 47 17.66 -3.54 0.20
CA HIS A 47 17.39 -4.98 0.09
C HIS A 47 17.00 -5.54 1.46
N TYR A 48 16.42 -6.73 1.48
CA TYR A 48 16.15 -7.45 2.72
C TYR A 48 17.45 -7.90 3.39
N ASP A 49 17.41 -8.10 4.70
CA ASP A 49 18.55 -8.52 5.52
C ASP A 49 19.10 -9.92 5.15
N TYR A 50 18.25 -10.78 4.61
CA TYR A 50 18.62 -12.12 4.13
C TYR A 50 19.14 -12.15 2.69
N VAL A 51 19.24 -11.00 2.01
CA VAL A 51 19.76 -10.92 0.64
C VAL A 51 21.28 -10.74 0.66
N ASN A 52 21.99 -11.61 -0.05
CA ASN A 52 23.38 -11.36 -0.43
C ASN A 52 23.42 -10.45 -1.67
N ALA A 53 23.67 -9.15 -1.48
CA ALA A 53 23.74 -8.17 -2.57
C ALA A 53 24.84 -8.50 -3.60
N ASP A 54 25.95 -9.08 -3.15
CA ASP A 54 27.11 -9.46 -3.96
C ASP A 54 26.99 -10.87 -4.54
N ALA A 55 25.81 -11.48 -4.51
CA ALA A 55 25.59 -12.82 -5.06
C ALA A 55 26.04 -12.89 -6.53
N PRO A 56 26.95 -13.82 -6.88
CA PRO A 56 27.39 -14.02 -8.26
C PRO A 56 26.19 -14.25 -9.18
N LYS A 57 26.19 -13.60 -10.34
CA LYS A 57 25.13 -13.74 -11.33
C LYS A 57 25.49 -14.85 -12.32
N GLY A 58 24.54 -15.74 -12.60
CA GLY A 58 24.70 -16.86 -13.54
C GLY A 58 24.71 -18.23 -12.86
N GLY A 59 25.09 -19.25 -13.62
CA GLY A 59 25.04 -20.66 -13.21
C GLY A 59 23.72 -21.35 -13.58
N THR A 60 23.58 -22.62 -13.18
CA THR A 60 22.38 -23.44 -13.42
C THR A 60 21.84 -23.98 -12.09
N TYR A 61 20.59 -23.62 -11.79
CA TYR A 61 19.85 -24.18 -10.66
C TYR A 61 19.02 -25.36 -11.15
N ASN A 62 19.27 -26.56 -10.60
CA ASN A 62 18.52 -27.78 -10.89
C ASN A 62 17.80 -28.22 -9.60
N SER A 63 16.46 -28.24 -9.64
CA SER A 63 15.61 -28.63 -8.52
C SER A 63 14.73 -29.82 -8.90
N VAL A 64 14.33 -30.62 -7.90
CA VAL A 64 13.44 -31.76 -8.07
C VAL A 64 12.15 -31.51 -7.32
N VAL A 65 11.03 -31.80 -7.96
CA VAL A 65 9.70 -31.79 -7.34
C VAL A 65 9.03 -33.14 -7.60
N LEU A 66 8.40 -33.70 -6.56
CA LEU A 66 7.67 -34.96 -6.66
C LEU A 66 6.30 -34.72 -7.31
N GLY A 67 5.95 -35.53 -8.32
CA GLY A 67 4.68 -35.46 -9.04
C GLY A 67 4.85 -35.22 -10.54
N THR A 68 3.80 -34.72 -11.19
CA THR A 68 3.79 -34.30 -12.60
C THR A 68 2.99 -33.00 -12.74
N PHE A 69 3.08 -32.36 -13.91
CA PHE A 69 2.25 -31.24 -14.28
C PHE A 69 1.55 -31.50 -15.62
N ASP A 70 0.44 -30.82 -15.84
CA ASP A 70 -0.28 -30.79 -17.12
C ASP A 70 -0.65 -29.36 -17.57
N SER A 71 -0.35 -28.36 -16.74
CA SER A 71 -0.63 -26.96 -16.99
C SER A 71 0.53 -26.08 -16.55
N PHE A 72 0.73 -24.96 -17.25
CA PHE A 72 1.62 -23.87 -16.84
C PHE A 72 0.84 -22.66 -16.27
N ASN A 73 -0.47 -22.78 -16.12
CA ASN A 73 -1.31 -21.74 -15.51
C ASN A 73 -1.66 -22.14 -14.06
N PRO A 74 -1.14 -21.45 -13.03
CA PRO A 74 -1.40 -21.78 -11.63
C PRO A 74 -2.72 -21.22 -11.08
N TYR A 75 -3.51 -20.50 -11.88
CA TYR A 75 -4.70 -19.77 -11.42
C TYR A 75 -6.03 -20.42 -11.82
N ILE A 76 -6.00 -21.56 -12.50
CA ILE A 76 -7.19 -22.28 -12.94
C ILE A 76 -7.63 -23.31 -11.89
N VAL A 77 -8.93 -23.61 -11.89
CA VAL A 77 -9.53 -24.55 -10.95
C VAL A 77 -9.10 -26.00 -11.22
N GLN A 78 -8.86 -26.35 -12.49
CA GLN A 78 -8.51 -27.71 -12.90
C GLN A 78 -7.16 -27.75 -13.61
N GLY A 79 -6.38 -28.77 -13.29
CA GLY A 79 -5.02 -28.96 -13.78
C GLY A 79 -4.00 -28.93 -12.64
N SER A 80 -2.83 -29.52 -12.88
CA SER A 80 -1.69 -29.53 -11.96
C SER A 80 -0.61 -28.60 -12.50
N PRO A 81 -0.29 -27.47 -11.82
CA PRO A 81 0.70 -26.52 -12.30
C PRO A 81 2.12 -27.10 -12.22
N ALA A 82 2.95 -26.73 -13.21
CA ALA A 82 4.38 -26.98 -13.14
C ALA A 82 5.02 -26.28 -11.93
N ALA A 83 6.03 -26.91 -11.34
CA ALA A 83 6.88 -26.24 -10.35
C ALA A 83 7.91 -25.36 -11.06
N GLY A 84 8.06 -24.12 -10.60
CA GLY A 84 9.00 -23.15 -11.16
C GLY A 84 8.37 -21.79 -11.35
#